data_AF-A0A9X3YPM3-F1
#
_entry.id   AF-A0A9X3YPM3-F1
#
_cell.length_a   1.000
_cell.length_b   1.000
_cell.length_c   1.000
_cell.angle_alpha   90.00
_cell.angle_beta   90.00
_cell.angle_gamma   90.00
#
_symmetry.space_group_name_H-M   'P 1'
#
loop_
_entity.id
_entity.type
_entity.pdbx_description
1 polymer ?
#
loop_
_entity_poly.entity_id
_entity_poly.type
_entity_poly.pdbx_seq_one_letter_code
_entity_poly.pdbx_strand_id
1 'polypeptide(L)'
;MSELATIDAALSRSRARHRGVHEARKAIRRLRALLALGDDAFGDAGEALDATLSRIGKSLSTLRDAQVVVDTARRIGRRADQASRRDVWLRLRAALSERRAQMLARAVAADPQFERRRRRVQALRTALATLPWRRLDRRAVAAALTRQARRSDKAQRRAQAHRGAHERHRWRRRLRRLRMQMDLLKSLAQREPSLPPAVDAYKAARRDIAPPKRLGKQADALGRGQDEEILRRAVRALAPGALRDEGLKALRKVA
;
A
#
# COMPACT_ATOMS: atom_id res chain seq x y z
N MET A 1 -0.72 -12.83 13.96
CA MET A 1 -0.96 -14.14 13.31
C MET A 1 -1.99 -14.09 12.18
N SER A 2 -3.12 -13.38 12.30
CA SER A 2 -4.14 -13.27 11.24
C SER A 2 -3.69 -12.63 9.90
N GLU A 3 -2.79 -11.64 9.93
CA GLU A 3 -2.31 -11.00 8.70
C GLU A 3 -1.45 -11.93 7.84
N LEU A 4 -0.65 -12.84 8.43
CA LEU A 4 0.10 -13.83 7.65
C LEU A 4 -0.84 -14.82 6.94
N ALA A 5 -1.86 -15.30 7.65
CA ALA A 5 -2.91 -16.14 7.05
C ALA A 5 -3.65 -15.40 5.92
N THR A 6 -3.93 -14.11 6.12
CA THR A 6 -4.53 -13.26 5.08
C THR A 6 -3.63 -13.13 3.85
N ILE A 7 -2.31 -12.97 4.05
CA ILE A 7 -1.36 -12.92 2.93
C ILE A 7 -1.36 -14.25 2.18
N ASP A 8 -1.25 -15.38 2.88
CA ASP A 8 -1.22 -16.71 2.26
C ASP A 8 -2.49 -16.99 1.47
N ALA A 9 -3.65 -16.82 2.11
CA ALA A 9 -4.97 -17.03 1.49
C ALA A 9 -5.22 -16.07 0.33
N ALA A 10 -4.68 -14.85 0.36
CA ALA A 10 -4.81 -13.92 -0.75
C ALA A 10 -3.92 -14.31 -1.94
N LEU A 11 -2.72 -14.85 -1.69
CA LEU A 11 -1.80 -15.29 -2.73
C LEU A 11 -2.25 -16.60 -3.39
N SER A 12 -2.95 -17.48 -2.68
CA SER A 12 -3.47 -18.74 -3.23
C SER A 12 -4.68 -18.58 -4.16
N ARG A 13 -5.27 -17.37 -4.27
CA ARG A 13 -6.46 -17.11 -5.11
C ARG A 13 -6.14 -17.12 -6.59
N SER A 14 -6.44 -18.22 -7.27
CA SER A 14 -6.26 -18.38 -8.73
C SER A 14 -7.27 -17.58 -9.57
N ARG A 15 -8.55 -17.56 -9.19
CA ARG A 15 -9.63 -16.91 -9.98
C ARG A 15 -9.68 -15.38 -9.85
N ALA A 16 -9.08 -14.82 -8.79
CA ALA A 16 -9.12 -13.39 -8.49
C ALA A 16 -7.73 -12.81 -8.18
N ARG A 17 -6.71 -13.19 -8.96
CA ARG A 17 -5.30 -12.89 -8.68
C ARG A 17 -5.01 -11.41 -8.43
N HIS A 18 -5.56 -10.48 -9.21
CA HIS A 18 -5.34 -9.04 -8.97
C HIS A 18 -5.91 -8.57 -7.61
N ARG A 19 -7.08 -9.08 -7.22
CA ARG A 19 -7.66 -8.83 -5.88
C ARG A 19 -6.79 -9.49 -4.80
N GLY A 20 -6.34 -10.72 -5.03
CA GLY A 20 -5.40 -11.43 -4.16
C GLY A 20 -4.11 -10.63 -3.92
N VAL A 21 -3.46 -10.16 -4.98
CA VAL A 21 -2.27 -9.28 -4.90
C VAL A 21 -2.56 -7.99 -4.13
N HIS A 22 -3.73 -7.37 -4.33
CA HIS A 22 -4.13 -6.19 -3.59
C HIS A 22 -4.25 -6.45 -2.09
N GLU A 23 -4.98 -7.50 -1.71
CA GLU A 23 -5.19 -7.89 -0.31
C GLU A 23 -3.88 -8.34 0.37
N ALA A 24 -3.07 -9.16 -0.30
CA ALA A 24 -1.75 -9.56 0.19
C ALA A 24 -0.87 -8.34 0.49
N ARG A 25 -0.79 -7.39 -0.46
CA ARG A 25 -0.03 -6.14 -0.24
C ARG A 25 -0.61 -5.29 0.88
N LYS A 26 -1.93 -5.31 1.08
CA LYS A 26 -2.59 -4.58 2.17
C LYS A 26 -2.26 -5.20 3.53
N ALA A 27 -2.33 -6.52 3.64
CA ALA A 27 -1.97 -7.26 4.84
C ALA A 27 -0.47 -7.12 5.18
N ILE A 28 0.42 -7.21 4.18
CA ILE A 28 1.86 -6.91 4.34
C ILE A 28 2.07 -5.51 4.92
N ARG A 29 1.39 -4.48 4.39
CA ARG A 29 1.54 -3.12 4.93
C ARG A 29 1.06 -3.00 6.37
N ARG A 30 -0.03 -3.68 6.75
CA ARG A 30 -0.54 -3.69 8.13
C ARG A 30 0.45 -4.38 9.08
N LEU A 31 0.96 -5.55 8.70
CA LEU A 31 1.93 -6.28 9.52
C LEU A 31 3.22 -5.47 9.72
N ARG A 32 3.70 -4.80 8.67
CA ARG A 32 4.84 -3.88 8.77
C ARG A 32 4.54 -2.64 9.64
N ALA A 33 3.28 -2.18 9.66
CA ALA A 33 2.88 -1.08 10.53
C ALA A 33 2.85 -1.51 12.00
N LEU A 34 2.46 -2.77 12.29
CA LEU A 34 2.56 -3.38 13.61
C LEU A 34 4.02 -3.53 14.05
N LEU A 35 4.90 -4.09 13.20
CA LEU A 35 6.32 -4.22 13.55
C LEU A 35 6.95 -2.86 13.90
N ALA A 36 6.60 -1.81 13.15
CA ALA A 36 7.06 -0.45 13.43
C ALA A 36 6.52 0.18 14.73
N LEU A 37 5.54 -0.44 15.42
CA LEU A 37 5.15 -0.05 16.78
C LEU A 37 6.12 -0.61 17.82
N GLY A 38 6.74 -1.76 17.53
CA GLY A 38 7.71 -2.40 18.40
C GLY A 38 9.14 -2.26 17.93
N ASP A 39 9.48 -1.26 17.10
CA ASP A 39 10.83 -1.00 16.55
C ASP A 39 11.90 -1.15 17.66
N ASP A 40 11.74 -0.41 18.76
CA ASP A 40 12.69 -0.42 19.89
C ASP A 40 12.64 -1.74 20.68
N ALA A 41 11.49 -2.39 20.76
CA ALA A 41 11.29 -3.60 21.56
C ALA A 41 11.79 -4.87 20.85
N PHE A 42 11.68 -4.91 19.52
CA PHE A 42 12.00 -6.06 18.68
C PHE A 42 13.42 -6.05 18.14
N GLY A 43 14.05 -4.86 18.05
CA GLY A 43 15.41 -4.69 17.54
C GLY A 43 15.62 -5.35 16.17
N ASP A 44 16.82 -5.89 15.96
CA ASP A 44 17.26 -6.47 14.68
C ASP A 44 16.33 -7.59 14.17
N ALA A 45 15.75 -8.38 15.07
CA ALA A 45 14.79 -9.41 14.70
C ALA A 45 13.53 -8.80 14.05
N GLY A 46 13.02 -7.70 14.62
CA GLY A 46 11.93 -6.93 14.03
C GLY A 46 12.28 -6.32 12.67
N GLU A 47 13.49 -5.79 12.54
CA GLU A 47 13.99 -5.20 11.29
C GLU A 47 14.12 -6.24 10.16
N ALA A 48 14.69 -7.41 10.47
CA ALA A 48 14.83 -8.52 9.52
C ALA A 48 13.46 -9.00 8.99
N LEU A 49 12.44 -9.04 9.86
CA LEU A 49 11.07 -9.37 9.49
C LEU A 49 10.45 -8.27 8.60
N ASP A 50 10.59 -6.98 8.95
CA ASP A 50 10.11 -5.88 8.10
C ASP A 50 10.79 -5.91 6.73
N ALA A 51 12.10 -6.16 6.68
CA ALA A 51 12.87 -6.26 5.45
C ALA A 51 12.35 -7.41 4.56
N THR A 52 12.05 -8.57 5.14
CA THR A 52 11.49 -9.71 4.41
C THR A 52 10.09 -9.41 3.88
N LEU A 53 9.21 -8.85 4.70
CA LEU A 53 7.88 -8.38 4.28
C LEU A 53 7.97 -7.29 3.20
N SER A 54 8.95 -6.40 3.31
CA SER A 54 9.23 -5.34 2.33
C SER A 54 9.64 -5.94 0.99
N ARG A 55 10.51 -6.96 0.97
CA ARG A 55 10.90 -7.68 -0.26
C ARG A 55 9.72 -8.38 -0.91
N ILE A 56 8.89 -9.10 -0.14
CA ILE A 56 7.67 -9.74 -0.66
C ILE A 56 6.73 -8.68 -1.23
N GLY A 57 6.49 -7.60 -0.49
CA GLY A 57 5.68 -6.47 -0.94
C GLY A 57 6.20 -5.86 -2.25
N LYS A 58 7.51 -5.55 -2.34
CA LYS A 58 8.15 -5.04 -3.56
C LYS A 58 7.98 -6.00 -4.74
N SER A 59 8.13 -7.30 -4.52
CA SER A 59 7.96 -8.31 -5.58
C SER A 59 6.53 -8.36 -6.18
N LEU A 60 5.56 -7.73 -5.53
CA LEU A 60 4.16 -7.63 -5.95
C LEU A 60 3.78 -6.23 -6.47
N SER A 61 4.69 -5.24 -6.42
CA SER A 61 4.34 -3.85 -6.80
C SER A 61 3.99 -3.73 -8.26
N THR A 62 4.78 -4.34 -9.14
CA THR A 62 4.60 -4.30 -10.59
C THR A 62 3.21 -4.82 -11.01
N LEU A 63 2.75 -5.94 -10.43
CA LEU A 63 1.41 -6.48 -10.68
C LEU A 63 0.30 -5.55 -10.14
N ARG A 64 0.52 -4.94 -8.97
CA ARG A 64 -0.46 -4.01 -8.41
C ARG A 64 -0.56 -2.75 -9.24
N ASP A 65 0.57 -2.21 -9.69
CA ASP A 65 0.64 -0.97 -10.46
C ASP A 65 -0.02 -1.17 -11.84
N ALA A 66 0.18 -2.31 -12.49
CA ALA A 66 -0.55 -2.67 -13.71
C ALA A 66 -2.08 -2.65 -13.51
N GLN A 67 -2.58 -3.14 -12.38
CA GLN A 67 -3.99 -3.00 -12.03
C GLN A 67 -4.41 -1.55 -11.74
N VAL A 68 -3.56 -0.76 -11.04
CA VAL A 68 -3.82 0.67 -10.77
C VAL A 68 -3.99 1.45 -12.08
N VAL A 69 -3.16 1.15 -13.08
CA VAL A 69 -3.21 1.78 -14.40
C VAL A 69 -4.57 1.57 -15.06
N VAL A 70 -5.05 0.32 -15.11
CA VAL A 70 -6.38 -0.01 -15.67
C VAL A 70 -7.50 0.67 -14.88
N ASP A 71 -7.45 0.62 -13.54
CA ASP A 71 -8.44 1.27 -12.68
C ASP A 71 -8.49 2.79 -12.90
N THR A 72 -7.32 3.41 -13.09
CA THR A 72 -7.18 4.85 -13.28
C THR A 72 -7.65 5.28 -14.66
N ALA A 73 -7.28 4.55 -15.72
CA ALA A 73 -7.81 4.78 -17.07
C ALA A 73 -9.35 4.67 -17.10
N ARG A 74 -9.91 3.64 -16.45
CA ARG A 74 -11.37 3.48 -16.31
C ARG A 74 -12.01 4.67 -15.60
N ARG A 75 -11.41 5.13 -14.49
CA ARG A 75 -11.94 6.26 -13.70
C ARG A 75 -11.94 7.56 -14.51
N ILE A 76 -10.86 7.84 -15.23
CA ILE A 76 -10.75 9.05 -16.06
C ILE A 76 -11.71 8.97 -17.24
N GLY A 77 -11.77 7.83 -17.95
CA GLY A 77 -12.68 7.64 -19.08
C GLY A 77 -14.16 7.82 -18.72
N ARG A 78 -14.57 7.41 -17.51
CA ARG A 78 -15.95 7.64 -17.02
C ARG A 78 -16.31 9.11 -16.80
N ARG A 79 -15.32 10.00 -16.70
CA ARG A 79 -15.50 11.44 -16.49
C ARG A 79 -15.24 12.25 -17.75
N ALA A 80 -15.02 11.60 -18.90
CA ALA A 80 -14.80 12.31 -20.14
C ALA A 80 -16.15 12.74 -20.74
N ASP A 81 -16.31 14.04 -20.99
CA ASP A 81 -17.58 14.63 -21.42
C ASP A 81 -17.88 14.38 -22.91
N GLN A 82 -16.85 14.26 -23.74
CA GLN A 82 -16.99 14.07 -25.18
C GLN A 82 -16.96 12.57 -25.56
N ALA A 83 -17.84 12.16 -26.47
CA ALA A 83 -17.89 10.80 -26.98
C ALA A 83 -16.56 10.33 -27.57
N SER A 84 -15.90 11.16 -28.37
CA SER A 84 -14.57 10.88 -28.94
C SER A 84 -13.50 10.66 -27.86
N ARG A 85 -13.52 11.44 -26.78
CA ARG A 85 -12.62 11.24 -25.64
C ARG A 85 -12.92 9.93 -24.88
N ARG A 86 -14.20 9.59 -24.72
CA ARG A 86 -14.61 8.32 -24.08
C ARG A 86 -14.11 7.12 -24.87
N ASP A 87 -14.19 7.18 -26.21
CA ASP A 87 -13.68 6.12 -27.09
C ASP A 87 -12.17 5.90 -26.93
N VAL A 88 -11.36 6.97 -26.94
CA VAL A 88 -9.91 6.88 -26.70
C VAL A 88 -9.61 6.18 -25.37
N TRP A 89 -10.33 6.54 -24.30
CA TRP A 89 -10.16 5.90 -22.99
C TRP A 89 -10.60 4.44 -22.96
N LEU A 90 -11.61 4.06 -23.74
CA LEU A 90 -12.05 2.68 -23.89
C LEU A 90 -10.96 1.83 -24.56
N ARG A 91 -10.42 2.30 -25.69
CA ARG A 91 -9.33 1.63 -26.41
C ARG A 91 -8.06 1.54 -25.56
N LEU A 92 -7.67 2.62 -24.87
CA LEU A 92 -6.54 2.61 -23.94
C LEU A 92 -6.73 1.60 -22.82
N ARG A 93 -7.92 1.55 -22.21
CA ARG A 93 -8.21 0.60 -21.14
C ARG A 93 -8.07 -0.84 -21.62
N ALA A 94 -8.49 -1.15 -22.85
CA ALA A 94 -8.33 -2.47 -23.44
C ALA A 94 -6.84 -2.84 -23.58
N ALA A 95 -6.04 -1.99 -24.22
CA ALA A 95 -4.59 -2.20 -24.39
C ALA A 95 -3.85 -2.34 -23.05
N LEU A 96 -4.19 -1.52 -22.06
CA LEU A 96 -3.60 -1.58 -20.72
C LEU A 96 -4.04 -2.84 -19.95
N SER A 97 -5.26 -3.33 -20.18
CA SER A 97 -5.77 -4.57 -19.58
C SER A 97 -5.06 -5.80 -20.14
N GLU A 98 -4.78 -5.80 -21.44
CA GLU A 98 -4.00 -6.84 -22.12
C GLU A 98 -2.57 -6.89 -21.57
N ARG A 99 -1.88 -5.74 -21.54
CA ARG A 99 -0.55 -5.64 -20.92
C ARG A 99 -0.54 -6.13 -19.47
N ARG A 100 -1.57 -5.76 -18.67
CA ARG A 100 -1.72 -6.24 -17.30
C ARG A 100 -1.88 -7.76 -17.23
N ALA A 101 -2.64 -8.36 -18.15
CA ALA A 101 -2.82 -9.81 -18.22
C ALA A 101 -1.51 -10.53 -18.56
N GLN A 102 -0.76 -10.03 -19.55
CA GLN A 102 0.55 -10.55 -19.91
C GLN A 102 1.55 -10.49 -18.73
N MET A 103 1.59 -9.37 -18.00
CA MET A 103 2.43 -9.23 -16.81
C MET A 103 2.06 -10.23 -15.72
N LEU A 104 0.76 -10.51 -15.54
CA LEU A 104 0.31 -11.53 -14.61
C LEU A 104 0.70 -12.94 -15.08
N ALA A 105 0.52 -13.26 -16.36
CA ALA A 105 0.89 -14.54 -16.93
C ALA A 105 2.38 -14.84 -16.72
N ARG A 106 3.27 -13.87 -17.03
CA ARG A 106 4.72 -13.99 -16.79
C ARG A 106 5.04 -14.21 -15.30
N ALA A 107 4.36 -13.49 -14.41
CA ALA A 107 4.58 -13.64 -12.97
C ALA A 107 4.13 -15.00 -12.43
N VAL A 108 3.04 -15.55 -12.98
CA VAL A 108 2.53 -16.89 -12.62
C VAL A 108 3.43 -17.97 -13.21
N ALA A 109 3.93 -17.82 -14.43
CA ALA A 109 4.89 -18.76 -15.01
C ALA A 109 6.18 -18.85 -14.17
N ALA A 110 6.68 -17.71 -13.66
CA ALA A 110 7.89 -17.67 -12.84
C ALA A 110 7.72 -18.06 -11.36
N ASP A 111 6.47 -18.13 -10.87
CA ASP A 111 6.12 -18.52 -9.50
C ASP A 111 4.68 -19.04 -9.49
N PRO A 112 4.45 -20.29 -9.94
CA PRO A 112 3.12 -20.89 -9.99
C PRO A 112 2.42 -20.78 -8.64
N GLN A 113 1.15 -20.35 -8.67
CA GLN A 113 0.32 -20.09 -7.48
C GLN A 113 1.01 -19.20 -6.40
N PHE A 114 2.03 -18.43 -6.78
CA PHE A 114 2.89 -17.68 -5.88
C PHE A 114 3.52 -18.51 -4.75
N GLU A 115 3.79 -19.79 -4.98
CA GLU A 115 4.30 -20.73 -3.97
C GLU A 115 5.61 -20.30 -3.31
N ARG A 116 6.57 -19.75 -4.06
CA ARG A 116 7.83 -19.24 -3.51
C ARG A 116 7.57 -18.09 -2.54
N ARG A 117 6.63 -17.20 -2.87
CA ARG A 117 6.21 -16.11 -1.98
C ARG A 117 5.47 -16.63 -0.75
N ARG A 118 4.58 -17.61 -0.92
CA ARG A 118 3.82 -18.25 0.17
C ARG A 118 4.73 -18.97 1.17
N ARG A 119 5.70 -19.75 0.71
CA ARG A 119 6.72 -20.39 1.58
C ARG A 119 7.47 -19.37 2.43
N ARG A 120 7.87 -18.23 1.83
CA ARG A 120 8.49 -17.13 2.60
C ARG A 120 7.56 -16.52 3.64
N VAL A 121 6.26 -16.41 3.34
CA VAL A 121 5.25 -15.93 4.30
C VAL A 121 5.06 -16.93 5.45
N GLN A 122 5.05 -18.23 5.15
CA GLN A 122 4.94 -19.28 6.16
C GLN A 122 6.15 -19.28 7.11
N ALA A 123 7.37 -19.12 6.59
CA ALA A 123 8.58 -19.01 7.40
C ALA A 123 8.55 -17.83 8.39
N LEU A 124 7.88 -16.72 8.05
CA LEU A 124 7.72 -15.59 8.96
C LEU A 124 6.85 -15.90 10.18
N ARG A 125 6.03 -16.95 10.15
CA ARG A 125 5.12 -17.29 11.26
C ARG A 125 5.89 -17.65 12.51
N THR A 126 6.87 -18.54 12.38
CA THR A 126 7.70 -18.97 13.51
C THR A 126 8.53 -17.81 14.04
N ALA A 127 9.18 -17.05 13.15
CA ALA A 127 10.01 -15.91 13.56
C ALA A 127 9.21 -14.75 14.18
N LEU A 128 7.93 -14.55 13.82
CA LEU A 128 7.06 -13.60 14.52
C LEU A 128 6.68 -14.07 15.92
N ALA A 129 6.54 -15.38 16.14
CA ALA A 129 6.16 -15.93 17.43
C ALA A 129 7.27 -15.76 18.48
N THR A 130 8.54 -15.69 18.04
CA THR A 130 9.71 -15.52 18.91
C THR A 130 10.00 -14.07 19.29
N LEU A 131 9.27 -13.10 18.72
CA LEU A 131 9.48 -11.69 19.09
C LEU A 131 9.10 -11.45 20.57
N PRO A 132 9.80 -10.54 21.27
CA PRO A 132 9.53 -10.24 22.67
C PRO A 132 8.27 -9.38 22.85
N TRP A 133 7.11 -9.91 22.48
CA TRP A 133 5.81 -9.21 22.51
C TRP A 133 5.47 -8.61 23.89
N ARG A 134 5.96 -9.23 24.97
CA ARG A 134 5.79 -8.74 26.35
C ARG A 134 6.46 -7.38 26.60
N ARG A 135 7.49 -7.02 25.82
CA ARG A 135 8.15 -5.71 25.90
C ARG A 135 7.37 -4.60 25.18
N LEU A 136 6.32 -4.94 24.43
CA LEU A 136 5.47 -3.98 23.74
C LEU A 136 4.35 -3.50 24.67
N ASP A 137 4.70 -2.71 25.68
CA ASP A 137 3.74 -2.15 26.63
C ASP A 137 3.07 -0.85 26.11
N ARG A 138 2.17 -0.30 26.94
CA ARG A 138 1.46 0.97 26.64
C ARG A 138 2.42 2.12 26.34
N ARG A 139 3.49 2.27 27.13
CA ARG A 139 4.44 3.38 27.02
C ARG A 139 5.25 3.25 25.75
N ALA A 140 5.72 2.05 25.43
CA ALA A 140 6.44 1.74 24.20
C ALA A 140 5.59 2.05 22.96
N VAL A 141 4.32 1.61 22.94
CA VAL A 141 3.39 1.88 21.83
C VAL A 141 3.13 3.38 21.68
N ALA A 142 2.87 4.10 22.77
CA ALA A 142 2.65 5.55 22.74
C ALA A 142 3.88 6.30 22.21
N ALA A 143 5.07 5.97 22.71
CA ALA A 143 6.33 6.55 22.26
C ALA A 143 6.57 6.29 20.77
N ALA A 144 6.34 5.06 20.30
CA ALA A 144 6.47 4.70 18.88
C ALA A 144 5.53 5.52 17.99
N LEU A 145 4.25 5.69 18.38
CA LEU A 145 3.28 6.51 17.65
C LEU A 145 3.73 7.97 17.56
N THR A 146 4.16 8.56 18.67
CA THR A 146 4.68 9.93 18.71
C THR A 146 5.87 10.09 17.76
N ARG A 147 6.80 9.13 17.75
CA ARG A 147 7.93 9.14 16.80
C ARG A 147 7.45 9.04 15.35
N GLN A 148 6.49 8.16 15.03
CA GLN A 148 5.97 8.04 13.66
C GLN A 148 5.21 9.29 13.21
N ALA A 149 4.46 9.95 14.11
CA ALA A 149 3.80 11.22 13.86
C ALA A 149 4.82 12.32 13.53
N ARG A 150 5.82 12.55 14.40
CA ARG A 150 6.91 13.50 14.16
C ARG A 150 7.63 13.25 12.83
N ARG A 151 7.90 11.97 12.51
CA ARG A 151 8.51 11.57 11.23
C ARG A 151 7.60 11.86 10.04
N SER A 152 6.27 11.75 10.20
CA SER A 152 5.29 12.12 9.19
C SER A 152 5.28 13.63 8.95
N ASP A 153 5.29 14.44 10.01
CA ASP A 153 5.31 15.90 9.92
C ASP A 153 6.59 16.42 9.26
N LYS A 154 7.74 15.83 9.61
CA LYS A 154 9.01 16.14 8.92
C LYS A 154 8.94 15.83 7.43
N ALA A 155 8.30 14.72 7.05
CA ALA A 155 8.13 14.37 5.63
C ALA A 155 7.13 15.29 4.92
N GLN A 156 6.10 15.76 5.62
CA GLN A 156 5.20 16.78 5.11
C GLN A 156 5.95 18.07 4.79
N ARG A 157 6.71 18.61 5.76
CA ARG A 157 7.50 19.83 5.57
C ARG A 157 8.45 19.72 4.38
N ARG A 158 9.13 18.58 4.24
CA ARG A 158 10.00 18.31 3.08
C ARG A 158 9.25 18.23 1.75
N ALA A 159 8.08 17.61 1.73
CA ALA A 159 7.25 17.53 0.52
C ALA A 159 6.63 18.88 0.12
N GLN A 160 6.44 19.79 1.08
CA GLN A 160 6.01 21.17 0.85
C GLN A 160 7.17 22.04 0.34
N ALA A 161 8.35 21.93 0.95
CA ALA A 161 9.55 22.66 0.54
C ALA A 161 10.08 22.20 -0.83
N HIS A 162 10.09 20.89 -1.08
CA HIS A 162 10.57 20.30 -2.32
C HIS A 162 9.40 19.67 -3.07
N ARG A 163 9.03 20.22 -4.23
CA ARG A 163 7.94 19.72 -5.09
C ARG A 163 8.27 18.40 -5.82
N GLY A 164 9.15 17.57 -5.27
CA GLY A 164 9.58 16.30 -5.82
C GLY A 164 8.58 15.15 -5.59
N ALA A 165 8.42 14.29 -6.60
CA ALA A 165 7.58 13.09 -6.49
C ALA A 165 8.06 12.13 -5.39
N HIS A 166 9.37 12.06 -5.14
CA HIS A 166 9.96 11.23 -4.09
C HIS A 166 9.53 11.67 -2.68
N GLU A 167 9.59 12.96 -2.36
CA GLU A 167 9.19 13.47 -1.03
C GLU A 167 7.68 13.31 -0.79
N ARG A 168 6.85 13.59 -1.80
CA ARG A 168 5.41 13.31 -1.73
C ARG A 168 5.12 11.82 -1.51
N HIS A 169 5.85 10.94 -2.19
CA HIS A 169 5.69 9.50 -2.02
C HIS A 169 6.13 9.04 -0.62
N ARG A 170 7.24 9.57 -0.10
CA ARG A 170 7.72 9.33 1.26
C ARG A 170 6.69 9.76 2.30
N TRP A 171 6.13 10.97 2.16
CA TRP A 171 5.07 11.47 3.03
C TRP A 171 3.82 10.58 2.98
N ARG A 172 3.33 10.22 1.78
CA ARG A 172 2.20 9.28 1.59
C ARG A 172 2.43 7.96 2.32
N ARG A 173 3.63 7.39 2.23
CA ARG A 173 3.98 6.12 2.92
C ARG A 173 3.90 6.25 4.43
N ARG A 174 4.36 7.37 5.00
CA ARG A 174 4.31 7.62 6.45
C ARG A 174 2.88 7.81 6.96
N LEU A 175 2.07 8.61 6.27
CA LEU A 175 0.64 8.78 6.61
C LEU A 175 -0.11 7.44 6.60
N ARG A 176 0.16 6.58 5.61
CA ARG A 176 -0.46 5.24 5.53
C ARG A 176 -0.06 4.36 6.71
N ARG A 177 1.22 4.37 7.09
CA ARG A 177 1.69 3.61 8.25
C ARG A 177 0.99 4.09 9.52
N LEU A 178 1.00 5.40 9.77
CA LEU A 178 0.39 6.00 10.95
C LEU A 178 -1.12 5.69 11.03
N ARG A 179 -1.83 5.82 9.90
CA ARG A 179 -3.23 5.40 9.80
C ARG A 179 -3.42 3.93 10.19
N MET A 180 -2.62 3.03 9.63
CA MET A 180 -2.74 1.59 9.92
C MET A 180 -2.48 1.26 11.38
N GLN A 181 -1.52 1.94 12.01
CA GLN A 181 -1.26 1.79 13.45
C GLN A 181 -2.47 2.26 14.27
N MET A 182 -3.06 3.41 13.94
CA MET A 182 -4.26 3.89 14.61
C MET A 182 -5.49 3.00 14.37
N ASP A 183 -5.67 2.47 13.16
CA ASP A 183 -6.74 1.52 12.83
C ASP A 183 -6.56 0.19 13.61
N LEU A 184 -5.31 -0.27 13.75
CA LEU A 184 -4.98 -1.47 14.53
C LEU A 184 -5.33 -1.29 16.00
N LEU A 185 -4.88 -0.19 16.62
CA LEU A 185 -5.15 0.09 18.03
C LEU A 185 -6.63 0.30 18.29
N LYS A 186 -7.35 0.99 17.38
CA LYS A 186 -8.80 1.09 17.45
C LYS A 186 -9.45 -0.30 17.44
N SER A 187 -9.06 -1.17 16.51
CA SER A 187 -9.61 -2.51 16.39
C SER A 187 -9.29 -3.38 17.61
N LEU A 188 -8.11 -3.23 18.21
CA LEU A 188 -7.73 -3.95 19.41
C LEU A 188 -8.56 -3.47 20.61
N ALA A 189 -8.66 -2.16 20.82
CA ALA A 189 -9.49 -1.56 21.87
C ALA A 189 -10.98 -1.96 21.78
N GLN A 190 -11.48 -2.24 20.57
CA GLN A 190 -12.86 -2.70 20.35
C GLN A 190 -13.06 -4.19 20.61
N ARG A 191 -12.06 -5.03 20.28
CA ARG A 191 -12.15 -6.49 20.45
C ARG A 191 -11.81 -6.92 21.87
N GLU A 192 -10.89 -6.20 22.51
CA GLU A 192 -10.36 -6.51 23.83
C GLU A 192 -10.51 -5.27 24.72
N PRO A 193 -11.76 -4.89 25.08
CA PRO A 193 -12.01 -3.69 25.89
C PRO A 193 -11.38 -3.79 27.28
N SER A 194 -11.13 -5.01 27.77
CA SER A 194 -10.45 -5.34 29.02
C SER A 194 -8.93 -5.33 28.93
N LEU A 195 -8.32 -4.89 27.82
CA LEU A 195 -6.89 -4.61 27.71
C LEU A 195 -6.62 -3.10 27.87
N PRO A 196 -6.42 -2.58 29.11
CA PRO A 196 -6.15 -1.17 29.38
C PRO A 196 -5.02 -0.58 28.51
N PRO A 197 -3.89 -1.29 28.28
CA PRO A 197 -2.79 -0.76 27.47
C PRO A 197 -3.20 -0.32 26.05
N ALA A 198 -4.08 -1.08 25.39
CA ALA A 198 -4.48 -0.80 24.01
C ALA A 198 -5.48 0.36 23.93
N VAL A 199 -6.48 0.36 24.80
CA VAL A 199 -7.50 1.41 24.91
C VAL A 199 -6.85 2.74 25.26
N ASP A 200 -5.96 2.74 26.25
CA ASP A 200 -5.29 3.94 26.71
C ASP A 200 -4.27 4.46 25.71
N ALA A 201 -3.47 3.59 25.08
CA ALA A 201 -2.55 4.00 24.03
C ALA A 201 -3.30 4.65 22.86
N TYR A 202 -4.44 4.09 22.46
CA TYR A 202 -5.29 4.67 21.43
C TYR A 202 -5.86 6.04 21.85
N LYS A 203 -6.43 6.14 23.06
CA LYS A 203 -6.99 7.39 23.59
C LYS A 203 -5.93 8.48 23.71
N ALA A 204 -4.74 8.15 24.23
CA ALA A 204 -3.61 9.07 24.34
C ALA A 204 -3.16 9.55 22.96
N ALA A 205 -2.92 8.63 22.03
CA ALA A 205 -2.47 8.95 20.68
C ALA A 205 -3.47 9.84 19.92
N ARG A 206 -4.77 9.68 20.13
CA ARG A 206 -5.81 10.51 19.48
C ARG A 206 -5.77 11.99 19.88
N ARG A 207 -5.14 12.35 20.99
CA ARG A 207 -5.00 13.77 21.40
C ARG A 207 -4.09 14.53 20.44
N ASP A 208 -2.98 13.89 20.06
CA ASP A 208 -1.91 14.55 19.30
C ASP A 208 -1.87 14.13 17.82
N ILE A 209 -2.50 13.00 17.47
CA ILE A 209 -2.46 12.41 16.14
C ILE A 209 -3.82 12.53 15.46
N ALA A 210 -3.81 13.05 14.23
CA ALA A 210 -5.01 13.17 13.42
C ALA A 210 -5.77 11.83 13.30
N PRO A 211 -7.12 11.86 13.30
CA PRO A 211 -7.91 10.63 13.25
C PRO A 211 -7.65 9.83 11.96
N PRO A 212 -7.80 8.48 11.98
CA PRO A 212 -7.51 7.63 10.83
C PRO A 212 -8.18 8.06 9.52
N LYS A 213 -9.41 8.58 9.61
CA LYS A 213 -10.17 9.11 8.46
C LYS A 213 -9.45 10.29 7.80
N ARG A 214 -8.90 11.23 8.58
CA ARG A 214 -8.18 12.42 8.07
C ARG A 214 -6.83 12.01 7.46
N LEU A 215 -6.06 11.17 8.16
CA LEU A 215 -4.81 10.60 7.64
C LEU A 215 -5.05 9.85 6.31
N GLY A 216 -6.16 9.10 6.22
CA GLY A 216 -6.59 8.42 5.02
C GLY A 216 -6.86 9.36 3.86
N LYS A 217 -7.70 10.39 4.08
CA LYS A 217 -8.00 11.41 3.07
C LYS A 217 -6.74 12.06 2.51
N GLN A 218 -5.79 12.43 3.36
CA GLN A 218 -4.51 13.03 2.94
C GLN A 218 -3.65 12.04 2.12
N ALA A 219 -3.52 10.79 2.58
CA ALA A 219 -2.78 9.76 1.87
C ALA A 219 -3.40 9.38 0.51
N ASP A 220 -4.72 9.48 0.40
CA ASP A 220 -5.45 9.22 -0.85
C ASP A 220 -5.34 10.39 -1.82
N ALA A 221 -5.32 11.64 -1.32
CA ALA A 221 -5.07 12.83 -2.14
C ALA A 221 -3.67 12.80 -2.78
N LEU A 222 -2.62 12.56 -1.98
CA LEU A 222 -1.26 12.32 -2.49
C LEU A 222 -1.21 11.12 -3.45
N GLY A 223 -2.17 10.21 -3.30
CA GLY A 223 -2.22 9.01 -4.07
C GLY A 223 -2.75 9.13 -5.48
N ARG A 224 -3.77 9.95 -5.68
CA ARG A 224 -4.35 10.18 -7.01
C ARG A 224 -3.30 10.69 -7.99
N GLY A 225 -2.50 11.67 -7.59
CA GLY A 225 -1.43 12.20 -8.44
C GLY A 225 -0.33 11.17 -8.77
N GLN A 226 -0.02 10.26 -7.84
CA GLN A 226 0.92 9.17 -8.14
C GLN A 226 0.32 8.16 -9.13
N ASP A 227 -0.96 7.81 -8.97
CA ASP A 227 -1.63 6.83 -9.82
C ASP A 227 -1.75 7.38 -11.27
N GLU A 228 -1.96 8.68 -11.44
CA GLU A 228 -1.94 9.37 -12.74
C GLU A 228 -0.56 9.40 -13.39
N GLU A 229 0.51 9.61 -12.60
CA GLU A 229 1.88 9.55 -13.12
C GLU A 229 2.27 8.12 -13.56
N ILE A 230 1.83 7.10 -12.82
CA ILE A 230 2.01 5.70 -13.22
C ILE A 230 1.23 5.41 -14.51
N LEU A 231 0.00 5.90 -14.64
CA LEU A 231 -0.77 5.79 -15.90
C LEU A 231 -0.04 6.45 -17.06
N ARG A 232 0.46 7.69 -16.89
CA ARG A 232 1.21 8.40 -17.93
C ARG A 232 2.43 7.61 -18.41
N ARG A 233 3.20 7.03 -17.48
CA ARG A 233 4.34 6.15 -17.83
C ARG A 233 3.89 4.89 -18.56
N ALA A 234 2.78 4.28 -18.16
CA ALA A 234 2.25 3.09 -18.82
C ALA A 234 1.79 3.39 -20.26
N VAL A 235 1.15 4.53 -20.50
CA VAL A 235 0.76 4.97 -21.86
C VAL A 235 1.99 5.24 -22.72
N ARG A 236 3.04 5.90 -22.19
CA ARG A 236 4.32 6.10 -22.91
C ARG A 236 5.00 4.79 -23.30
N ALA A 237 4.81 3.73 -22.51
CA ALA A 237 5.38 2.41 -22.74
C ALA A 237 4.56 1.53 -23.71
N LEU A 238 3.44 2.02 -24.24
CA LEU A 238 2.75 1.38 -25.35
C LEU A 238 3.58 1.53 -26.63
N ALA A 239 3.36 0.62 -27.58
CA ALA A 239 3.96 0.72 -28.91
C ALA A 239 3.65 2.10 -29.54
N PRO A 240 4.61 2.70 -30.26
CA PRO A 240 4.34 3.92 -31.02
C PRO A 240 3.14 3.75 -31.95
N GLY A 241 2.31 4.79 -32.07
CA GLY A 241 1.11 4.78 -32.92
C GLY A 241 -0.02 5.64 -32.36
N ALA A 242 -1.09 5.76 -33.13
CA ALA A 242 -2.20 6.68 -32.87
C ALA A 242 -2.78 6.56 -31.45
N LEU A 243 -2.96 5.34 -30.93
CA LEU A 243 -3.51 5.13 -29.59
C LEU A 243 -2.64 5.72 -28.48
N ARG A 244 -1.31 5.61 -28.61
CA ARG A 244 -0.37 6.20 -27.65
C ARG A 244 -0.47 7.72 -27.70
N ASP A 245 -0.45 8.30 -28.89
CA ASP A 245 -0.43 9.76 -29.07
C ASP A 245 -1.74 10.41 -28.64
N GLU A 246 -2.87 9.81 -29.03
CA GLU A 246 -4.21 10.19 -28.56
C GLU A 246 -4.30 10.09 -27.04
N GLY A 247 -3.75 9.03 -26.43
CA GLY A 247 -3.77 8.84 -24.99
C GLY A 247 -2.92 9.85 -24.23
N LEU A 248 -1.74 10.20 -24.74
CA LEU A 248 -0.92 11.26 -24.16
C LEU A 248 -1.60 12.63 -24.29
N LYS A 249 -2.28 12.90 -25.42
CA LYS A 249 -3.09 14.10 -25.60
C LYS A 249 -4.28 14.14 -24.63
N ALA A 250 -4.96 13.01 -24.42
CA ALA A 250 -6.06 12.90 -23.48
C ALA A 250 -5.61 13.14 -22.02
N LEU A 251 -4.42 12.67 -21.63
CA LEU A 251 -3.85 12.89 -20.31
C LEU A 251 -3.47 14.35 -20.02
N ARG A 252 -3.15 15.16 -21.05
CA ARG A 252 -2.88 16.60 -20.89
C ARG A 252 -4.12 17.40 -20.54
N LYS A 253 -5.32 16.93 -20.93
CA LYS A 253 -6.61 17.59 -20.67
C LYS A 253 -7.24 17.23 -19.31
N VAL A 254 -6.55 16.44 -18.49
CA VAL A 254 -7.03 15.95 -17.18
C VAL A 254 -6.22 16.56 -16.02
N ALA A 255 -5.02 17.08 -16.32
CA ALA A 255 -4.14 17.75 -15.38
C ALA A 255 -4.43 19.25 -15.35
#